data_AF-A0A914F1V0-F1
#
_entry.id   AF-A0A914F1V0-F1
#
_cell.length_a   1.000
_cell.length_b   1.000
_cell.length_c   1.000
_cell.angle_alpha   90.00
_cell.angle_beta   90.00
_cell.angle_gamma   90.00
#
_symmetry.space_group_name_H-M   'P 1'
#
loop_
_entity.id
_entity.type
_entity.pdbx_description
1 polymer ?
#
loop_
_entity_poly.entity_id
_entity_poly.type
_entity_poly.pdbx_seq_one_letter_code
_entity_poly.pdbx_strand_id
1 'polypeptide(L)'
;MLALTALAWLFCGPLIFQYLDPNIANVPYYTVLTLSFQICFSIGWGNLPPTVQVSRLFTMPYAAIGVPLTFLTLSNFAKYLIHNEFTVDWMFLSNVLRHKVAIPEKRRKMPLFKSFNLLVWYQFIGVILFNTVFGEYGVINSWYFVWISAAMIGFGDIIPEPKNLFQAIIMCIYFGIGNTLMQTFFISMCYQFQRLHFVILKSYLFRVHYFFKKHFNE
;
A
#
# COMPACT_ATOMS: atom_id res chain seq x y z
N MET A 1 0.61 -3.50 -19.04
CA MET A 1 -0.80 -3.22 -19.41
C MET A 1 -1.61 -2.73 -18.22
N LEU A 2 -1.78 -3.53 -17.14
CA LEU A 2 -2.57 -3.13 -15.95
C LEU A 2 -2.13 -1.80 -15.30
N ALA A 3 -0.82 -1.58 -15.14
CA ALA A 3 -0.31 -0.34 -14.58
C ALA A 3 -0.64 0.89 -15.47
N LEU A 4 -0.56 0.74 -16.80
CA LEU A 4 -0.91 1.81 -17.73
C LEU A 4 -2.40 2.12 -17.69
N THR A 5 -3.25 1.09 -17.58
CA THR A 5 -4.70 1.29 -17.42
C THR A 5 -5.04 1.98 -16.10
N ALA A 6 -4.36 1.62 -15.00
CA ALA A 6 -4.56 2.27 -13.70
C ALA A 6 -4.11 3.74 -13.73
N LEU A 7 -2.97 4.03 -14.36
CA LEU A 7 -2.49 5.40 -14.56
C LEU A 7 -3.46 6.21 -15.44
N ALA A 8 -3.89 5.65 -16.57
CA ALA A 8 -4.89 6.32 -17.42
C ALA A 8 -6.18 6.63 -16.64
N TRP A 9 -6.67 5.68 -15.84
CA TRP A 9 -7.85 5.89 -14.98
C TRP A 9 -7.64 7.02 -13.96
N LEU A 10 -6.45 7.08 -13.36
CA LEU A 10 -6.05 8.10 -12.40
C LEU A 10 -6.00 9.50 -13.03
N PHE A 11 -5.45 9.65 -14.24
CA PHE A 11 -5.31 10.95 -14.91
C PHE A 11 -6.59 11.41 -15.64
N CYS A 12 -7.46 10.48 -16.05
CA CYS A 12 -8.74 10.84 -16.68
C CYS A 12 -9.80 11.31 -15.66
N GLY A 13 -9.81 10.74 -14.46
CA GLY A 13 -10.78 11.09 -13.40
C GLY A 13 -10.88 12.60 -13.11
N PRO A 14 -9.77 13.32 -12.91
CA PRO A 14 -9.78 14.75 -12.59
C PRO A 14 -10.48 15.61 -13.64
N LEU A 15 -10.34 15.28 -14.93
CA LEU A 15 -11.01 16.01 -16.01
C LEU A 15 -12.53 15.89 -15.90
N ILE A 16 -13.03 14.72 -15.55
CA ILE A 16 -14.46 14.47 -15.36
C ILE A 16 -14.96 15.17 -14.09
N PHE A 17 -14.19 15.12 -13.00
CA PHE A 17 -14.55 15.82 -11.76
C PHE A 17 -14.64 17.34 -11.95
N GLN A 18 -13.69 17.94 -12.67
CA GLN A 18 -13.75 19.36 -13.00
C GLN A 18 -14.92 19.72 -13.93
N TYR A 19 -15.31 18.80 -14.82
CA TYR A 19 -16.48 19.02 -15.69
C TYR A 19 -17.81 18.94 -14.93
N LEU A 20 -17.93 18.02 -13.97
CA LEU A 20 -19.19 17.74 -13.26
C LEU A 20 -19.44 18.63 -12.04
N ASP A 21 -18.39 19.16 -11.41
CA ASP A 21 -18.49 19.89 -10.15
C ASP A 21 -17.87 21.30 -10.28
N PRO A 22 -18.70 22.37 -10.30
CA PRO A 22 -18.22 23.74 -10.45
C PRO A 22 -17.24 24.18 -9.34
N ASN A 23 -17.35 23.63 -8.13
CA ASN A 23 -16.43 23.96 -7.05
C ASN A 23 -15.05 23.33 -7.29
N ILE A 24 -15.02 22.11 -7.84
CA ILE A 24 -13.78 21.42 -8.23
C ILE A 24 -13.19 22.04 -9.50
N ALA A 25 -14.02 22.57 -10.40
CA ALA A 25 -13.57 23.24 -11.62
C ALA A 25 -12.66 24.46 -11.35
N ASN A 26 -12.90 25.16 -10.24
CA ASN A 26 -12.10 26.32 -9.82
C ASN A 26 -10.76 25.94 -9.18
N VAL A 27 -10.54 24.66 -8.88
CA VAL A 27 -9.34 24.14 -8.24
C VAL A 27 -8.37 23.64 -9.32
N PRO A 28 -7.05 23.90 -9.19
CA PRO A 28 -6.06 23.46 -10.17
C PRO A 28 -6.05 21.94 -10.35
N TYR A 29 -5.81 21.50 -11.60
CA TYR A 29 -5.85 20.08 -11.99
C TYR A 29 -4.99 19.18 -11.10
N TYR A 30 -3.80 19.63 -10.67
CA TYR A 30 -2.90 18.83 -9.83
C TYR A 30 -3.48 18.53 -8.45
N THR A 31 -4.33 19.40 -7.90
CA THR A 31 -5.02 19.13 -6.62
C THR A 31 -6.14 18.13 -6.83
N VAL A 32 -6.88 18.25 -7.95
CA VAL A 32 -7.91 17.26 -8.33
C VAL A 32 -7.29 15.89 -8.65
N LEU A 33 -6.07 15.84 -9.18
CA LEU A 33 -5.30 14.61 -9.34
C LEU A 33 -5.08 13.91 -8.00
N THR A 34 -4.79 14.66 -6.93
CA THR A 34 -4.67 14.07 -5.60
C THR A 34 -6.01 13.55 -5.07
N LEU A 35 -7.15 14.17 -5.41
CA LEU A 35 -8.48 13.63 -5.10
C LEU A 35 -8.69 12.27 -5.79
N SER A 36 -8.43 12.18 -7.09
CA SER A 36 -8.54 10.91 -7.82
C SER A 36 -7.61 9.83 -7.26
N PHE A 37 -6.40 10.20 -6.84
CA PHE A 37 -5.46 9.33 -6.15
C PHE A 37 -6.02 8.82 -4.82
N GLN A 38 -6.52 9.71 -3.96
CA GLN A 38 -7.10 9.37 -2.67
C GLN A 38 -8.27 8.39 -2.80
N ILE A 39 -9.11 8.54 -3.84
CA ILE A 39 -10.22 7.63 -4.13
C ILE A 39 -9.69 6.26 -4.57
N CYS A 40 -8.78 6.22 -5.57
CA CYS A 40 -8.27 4.98 -6.14
C CYS A 40 -7.46 4.14 -5.13
N PHE A 41 -6.73 4.81 -4.23
CA PHE A 41 -5.92 4.17 -3.19
C PHE A 41 -6.65 4.00 -1.86
N SER A 42 -7.95 4.34 -1.81
CA SER A 42 -8.79 4.25 -0.60
C SER A 42 -8.18 4.95 0.62
N ILE A 43 -7.48 6.07 0.42
CA ILE A 43 -6.89 6.86 1.51
C ILE A 43 -7.94 7.81 2.09
N GLY A 44 -8.57 8.62 1.24
CA GLY A 44 -9.69 9.48 1.60
C GLY A 44 -9.40 10.59 2.62
N TRP A 45 -8.37 11.43 2.41
CA TRP A 45 -8.10 12.58 3.29
C TRP A 45 -9.26 13.58 3.37
N GLY A 46 -10.09 13.67 2.35
CA GLY A 46 -11.33 14.45 2.42
C GLY A 46 -11.15 15.97 2.37
N ASN A 47 -9.99 16.47 1.92
CA ASN A 47 -9.76 17.91 1.70
C ASN A 47 -10.53 18.49 0.50
N LEU A 48 -10.87 17.67 -0.48
CA LEU A 48 -11.60 18.09 -1.68
C LEU A 48 -12.74 17.12 -2.02
N PRO A 49 -13.79 17.01 -1.19
CA PRO A 49 -14.88 16.08 -1.44
C PRO A 49 -15.80 16.56 -2.58
N PRO A 50 -16.40 15.66 -3.37
CA PRO A 50 -17.43 16.00 -4.35
C PRO A 50 -18.63 16.71 -3.70
N THR A 51 -18.95 17.91 -4.16
CA THR A 51 -19.94 18.79 -3.52
C THR A 51 -21.33 18.64 -4.13
N VAL A 52 -21.40 18.36 -5.45
CA VAL A 52 -22.64 18.25 -6.22
C VAL A 52 -23.17 16.81 -6.25
N GLN A 53 -24.49 16.62 -6.35
CA GLN A 53 -25.10 15.29 -6.44
C GLN A 53 -24.56 14.46 -7.62
N VAL A 54 -24.38 15.10 -8.78
CA VAL A 54 -23.85 14.45 -9.99
C VAL A 54 -22.41 13.97 -9.80
N SER A 55 -21.54 14.79 -9.21
CA SER A 55 -20.14 14.40 -8.96
C SER A 55 -20.04 13.29 -7.88
N ARG A 56 -20.92 13.30 -6.88
CA ARG A 56 -21.07 12.21 -5.90
C ARG A 56 -21.52 10.89 -6.55
N LEU A 57 -22.52 10.95 -7.44
CA LEU A 57 -22.99 9.78 -8.19
C LEU A 57 -21.91 9.21 -9.12
N PHE A 58 -21.10 10.07 -9.74
CA PHE A 58 -19.95 9.64 -10.54
C PHE A 58 -18.84 8.99 -9.69
N THR A 59 -18.64 9.46 -8.46
CA THR A 59 -17.59 8.93 -7.56
C THR A 59 -17.79 7.45 -7.25
N MET A 60 -19.03 6.98 -7.14
CA MET A 60 -19.34 5.59 -6.80
C MET A 60 -18.80 4.57 -7.84
N PRO A 61 -19.16 4.63 -9.14
CA PRO A 61 -18.59 3.75 -10.15
C PRO A 61 -17.10 4.03 -10.39
N TYR A 62 -16.65 5.28 -10.25
CA TYR A 62 -15.23 5.62 -10.36
C TYR A 62 -14.39 4.88 -9.32
N ALA A 63 -14.83 4.86 -8.07
CA ALA A 63 -14.20 4.11 -6.98
C ALA A 63 -14.35 2.59 -7.16
N ALA A 64 -15.54 2.11 -7.54
CA ALA A 64 -15.82 0.68 -7.71
C ALA A 64 -14.92 0.02 -8.77
N ILE A 65 -14.50 0.76 -9.80
CA ILE A 65 -13.55 0.28 -10.82
C ILE A 65 -12.10 0.61 -10.42
N GLY A 66 -11.85 1.84 -9.97
CA GLY A 66 -10.51 2.35 -9.68
C GLY A 66 -9.81 1.62 -8.53
N VAL A 67 -10.54 1.32 -7.45
CA VAL A 67 -9.98 0.65 -6.27
C VAL A 67 -9.51 -0.78 -6.62
N PRO A 68 -10.32 -1.69 -7.19
CA PRO A 68 -9.84 -3.02 -7.59
C PRO A 68 -8.69 -2.96 -8.60
N LEU A 69 -8.77 -2.07 -9.59
CA LEU A 69 -7.72 -1.90 -10.59
C LEU A 69 -6.39 -1.49 -9.95
N THR A 70 -6.44 -0.59 -8.97
CA THR A 70 -5.27 -0.15 -8.19
C THR A 70 -4.74 -1.28 -7.34
N PHE A 71 -5.58 -1.99 -6.59
CA PHE A 71 -5.16 -3.12 -5.75
C PHE A 71 -4.55 -4.27 -6.55
N LEU A 72 -5.06 -4.58 -7.75
CA LEU A 72 -4.48 -5.55 -8.67
C LEU A 72 -3.10 -5.11 -9.16
N THR A 73 -2.96 -3.82 -9.49
CA THR A 73 -1.69 -3.22 -9.91
C THR A 73 -0.65 -3.28 -8.78
N LEU A 74 -1.04 -2.87 -7.56
CA LEU A 74 -0.21 -2.94 -6.37
C LEU A 74 0.19 -4.38 -6.03
N SER A 75 -0.74 -5.34 -6.17
CA SER A 75 -0.45 -6.76 -5.93
C SER A 75 0.62 -7.30 -6.88
N ASN A 76 0.66 -6.84 -8.13
CA ASN A 76 1.70 -7.23 -9.08
C ASN A 76 3.05 -6.59 -8.71
N PHE A 77 3.07 -5.32 -8.31
CA PHE A 77 4.28 -4.67 -7.82
C PHE A 77 4.81 -5.31 -6.52
N ALA A 78 3.93 -5.66 -5.59
CA ALA A 78 4.30 -6.37 -4.36
C ALA A 78 4.97 -7.71 -4.67
N LYS A 79 4.42 -8.51 -5.60
CA LYS A 79 5.05 -9.77 -6.05
C LYS A 79 6.43 -9.53 -6.67
N TYR A 80 6.59 -8.48 -7.46
CA TYR A 80 7.86 -8.11 -8.06
C TYR A 80 8.90 -7.72 -7.01
N LEU A 81 8.51 -6.91 -6.01
CA LEU A 81 9.37 -6.55 -4.88
C LEU A 81 9.83 -7.78 -4.12
N ILE A 82 8.91 -8.70 -3.78
CA ILE A 82 9.24 -9.95 -3.09
C ILE A 82 10.30 -10.73 -3.90
N HIS A 83 10.09 -10.91 -5.21
CA HIS A 83 11.00 -11.65 -6.07
C HIS A 83 12.41 -11.02 -6.13
N ASN A 84 12.48 -9.71 -6.36
CA ASN A 84 13.75 -9.00 -6.48
C ASN A 84 14.51 -8.95 -5.16
N GLU A 85 13.84 -8.63 -4.05
CA GLU A 85 14.46 -8.59 -2.73
C GLU A 85 15.05 -9.95 -2.35
N PHE A 86 14.36 -11.05 -2.66
CA PHE A 86 14.90 -12.39 -2.46
C PHE A 86 16.10 -12.69 -3.37
N THR A 87 16.09 -12.16 -4.59
CA THR A 87 17.19 -12.36 -5.54
C THR A 87 18.45 -11.63 -5.05
N VAL A 88 18.30 -10.41 -4.53
CA VAL A 88 19.40 -9.63 -3.95
C VAL A 88 19.94 -10.30 -2.69
N ASP A 89 19.08 -10.73 -1.77
CA ASP A 89 19.49 -11.47 -0.57
C ASP A 89 20.26 -12.74 -0.94
N TRP A 90 19.77 -13.47 -1.95
CA TRP A 90 20.42 -14.70 -2.40
C TRP A 90 21.79 -14.43 -3.02
N MET A 91 21.91 -13.41 -3.89
CA MET A 91 23.19 -13.01 -4.49
C MET A 91 24.20 -12.58 -3.43
N PHE A 92 23.77 -11.77 -2.46
CA PHE A 92 24.62 -11.35 -1.35
C PHE A 92 25.08 -12.56 -0.52
N LEU A 93 24.14 -13.42 -0.14
CA LEU A 93 24.42 -14.60 0.67
C LEU A 93 25.33 -15.60 -0.07
N SER A 94 25.14 -15.81 -1.38
CA SER A 94 25.98 -16.70 -2.18
C SER A 94 27.41 -16.17 -2.33
N ASN A 95 27.57 -14.84 -2.45
CA ASN A 95 28.88 -14.20 -2.57
C ASN A 95 29.64 -14.17 -1.24
N VAL A 96 28.95 -13.94 -0.12
CA VAL A 96 29.56 -13.88 1.21
C VAL A 96 29.86 -15.27 1.75
N LEU A 97 28.93 -16.22 1.62
CA LEU A 97 29.11 -17.56 2.21
C LEU A 97 29.94 -18.53 1.34
N ARG A 98 30.35 -18.14 0.12
CA ARG A 98 31.22 -18.88 -0.82
C ARG A 98 30.89 -20.38 -1.06
N HIS A 99 29.76 -20.91 -0.61
CA HIS A 99 29.35 -22.30 -0.87
C HIS A 99 27.83 -22.55 -0.77
N LYS A 100 27.33 -23.36 -1.73
CA LYS A 100 26.07 -24.14 -1.76
C LYS A 100 24.82 -23.49 -1.13
N VAL A 101 24.50 -22.25 -1.46
CA VAL A 101 23.16 -21.72 -1.18
C VAL A 101 22.17 -22.39 -2.14
N ALA A 102 21.26 -23.19 -1.59
CA ALA A 102 20.21 -23.84 -2.38
C ALA A 102 19.47 -22.81 -3.24
N ILE A 103 19.19 -23.17 -4.50
CA ILE A 103 18.43 -22.33 -5.44
C ILE A 103 17.12 -21.95 -4.75
N PRO A 104 16.78 -20.65 -4.66
CA PRO A 104 15.59 -20.22 -3.95
C PRO A 104 14.36 -20.81 -4.62
N GLU A 105 13.51 -21.42 -3.82
CA GLU A 105 12.28 -22.04 -4.28
C GLU A 105 11.33 -20.97 -4.88
N LYS A 106 10.70 -21.29 -6.01
CA LYS A 106 9.95 -20.35 -6.87
C LYS A 106 8.73 -19.68 -6.19
N ARG A 107 8.38 -20.06 -4.96
CA ARG A 107 7.23 -19.55 -4.19
C ARG A 107 7.58 -19.13 -2.76
N ARG A 108 8.70 -18.42 -2.57
CA ARG A 108 9.03 -17.83 -1.26
C ARG A 108 8.19 -16.58 -0.98
N LYS A 109 7.74 -16.45 0.27
CA LYS A 109 7.02 -15.27 0.79
C LYS A 109 7.99 -14.44 1.62
N MET A 110 7.91 -13.12 1.51
CA MET A 110 8.85 -12.22 2.18
C MET A 110 8.76 -12.37 3.71
N PRO A 111 9.89 -12.47 4.43
CA PRO A 111 9.89 -12.53 5.89
C PRO A 111 9.24 -11.27 6.47
N LEU A 112 8.44 -11.43 7.53
CA LEU A 112 7.73 -10.32 8.17
C LEU A 112 8.68 -9.22 8.66
N PHE A 113 9.83 -9.61 9.22
CA PHE A 113 10.82 -8.66 9.67
C PHE A 113 11.40 -7.81 8.53
N LYS A 114 11.59 -8.40 7.34
CA LYS A 114 12.11 -7.66 6.18
C LYS A 114 11.09 -6.66 5.65
N SER A 115 9.82 -7.03 5.55
CA SER A 115 8.74 -6.10 5.15
C SER A 115 8.55 -4.96 6.13
N PHE A 116 8.64 -5.25 7.43
CA PHE A 116 8.59 -4.23 8.47
C PHE A 116 9.74 -3.23 8.36
N ASN A 117 10.98 -3.70 8.16
CA ASN A 117 12.14 -2.80 7.99
C ASN A 117 12.02 -1.90 6.76
N LEU A 118 11.52 -2.42 5.63
CA LEU A 118 11.28 -1.59 4.43
C LEU A 118 10.25 -0.48 4.71
N LEU A 119 9.19 -0.77 5.48
CA LEU A 119 8.24 0.24 5.91
C LEU A 119 8.88 1.30 6.79
N VAL A 120 9.73 0.90 7.74
CA VAL A 120 10.44 1.85 8.62
C VAL A 120 11.32 2.82 7.81
N TRP A 121 12.10 2.31 6.86
CA TRP A 121 12.90 3.17 5.97
C TRP A 121 12.05 4.09 5.10
N TYR A 122 10.93 3.58 4.59
CA TYR A 122 9.96 4.38 3.84
C TYR A 122 9.41 5.56 4.67
N GLN A 123 9.15 5.36 5.96
CA GLN A 123 8.70 6.43 6.86
C GLN A 123 9.76 7.53 6.98
N PHE A 124 11.03 7.17 7.22
CA PHE A 124 12.12 8.15 7.32
C PHE A 124 12.27 8.99 6.06
N ILE A 125 12.20 8.36 4.88
CA ILE A 125 12.22 9.06 3.58
C ILE A 125 11.04 10.04 3.50
N GLY A 126 9.86 9.63 3.96
CA GLY A 126 8.66 10.47 3.97
C GLY A 126 8.82 11.71 4.83
N VAL A 127 9.32 11.55 6.05
CA VAL A 127 9.55 12.67 6.98
C VAL A 127 10.44 13.73 6.34
N ILE A 128 11.54 13.31 5.71
CA ILE A 128 12.46 14.22 5.00
C ILE A 128 11.74 14.86 3.82
N LEU A 129 11.11 14.05 2.96
CA LEU A 129 10.44 14.51 1.75
C LEU A 129 9.37 15.57 2.05
N PHE A 130 8.49 15.33 3.02
CA PHE A 130 7.39 16.24 3.31
C PHE A 130 7.85 17.51 4.02
N ASN A 131 8.88 17.47 4.87
CA ASN A 131 9.45 18.68 5.45
C ASN A 131 10.18 19.55 4.42
N THR A 132 10.89 18.94 3.47
CA THR A 132 11.70 19.72 2.51
C THR A 132 10.91 20.16 1.27
N VAL A 133 10.03 19.31 0.73
CA VAL A 133 9.37 19.55 -0.56
C VAL A 133 8.04 20.26 -0.41
N PHE A 134 7.26 19.93 0.63
CA PHE A 134 5.91 20.48 0.81
C PHE A 134 5.87 21.63 1.83
N GLY A 135 6.95 21.84 2.58
CA GLY A 135 7.10 22.88 3.59
C GLY A 135 7.32 22.29 5.00
N GLU A 136 7.71 23.14 5.94
CA GLU A 136 8.04 22.75 7.30
C GLU A 136 6.77 22.48 8.14
N TYR A 137 6.11 21.32 7.94
CA TYR A 137 4.99 20.89 8.79
C TYR A 137 5.45 20.42 10.18
N GLY A 138 6.76 20.28 10.38
CA GLY A 138 7.37 19.74 11.59
C GLY A 138 7.53 18.21 11.50
N VAL A 139 8.61 17.70 12.09
CA VAL A 139 9.01 16.28 11.99
C VAL A 139 7.90 15.32 12.43
N ILE A 140 7.24 15.61 13.57
CA ILE A 140 6.19 14.75 14.14
C ILE A 140 4.96 14.72 13.23
N ASN A 141 4.51 15.89 12.76
CA ASN A 141 3.33 15.99 11.90
C ASN A 141 3.57 15.34 10.54
N SER A 142 4.77 15.51 9.96
CA SER A 142 5.11 14.82 8.70
C SER A 142 5.16 13.31 8.87
N TRP A 143 5.75 12.82 9.98
CA TRP A 143 5.74 11.38 10.25
C TRP A 143 4.33 10.86 10.45
N TYR A 144 3.54 11.53 11.29
CA TYR A 144 2.15 11.19 11.53
C TYR A 144 1.35 11.11 10.22
N PHE A 145 1.44 12.15 9.39
CA PHE A 145 0.79 12.20 8.08
C PHE A 145 1.20 11.05 7.16
N VAL A 146 2.50 10.78 7.04
CA VAL A 146 3.03 9.70 6.20
C VAL A 146 2.52 8.34 6.69
N TRP A 147 2.54 8.11 8.00
CA TRP A 147 2.11 6.85 8.60
C TRP A 147 0.62 6.58 8.37
N ILE A 148 -0.25 7.51 8.76
CA ILE A 148 -1.71 7.34 8.64
C ILE A 148 -2.16 7.24 7.19
N SER A 149 -1.47 7.91 6.27
CA SER A 149 -1.79 7.89 4.85
C SER A 149 -1.35 6.58 4.19
N ALA A 150 -0.15 6.08 4.52
CA ALA A 150 0.32 4.77 4.03
C ALA A 150 -0.47 3.60 4.62
N ALA A 151 -1.05 3.77 5.82
CA ALA A 151 -1.97 2.82 6.43
C ALA A 151 -3.41 2.90 5.87
N MET A 152 -3.69 3.83 4.94
CA MET A 152 -5.02 4.09 4.37
C MET A 152 -6.08 4.48 5.43
N ILE A 153 -5.64 5.09 6.54
CA ILE A 153 -6.54 5.65 7.56
C ILE A 153 -7.05 7.01 7.12
N GLY A 154 -6.12 7.88 6.68
CA GLY A 154 -6.44 9.15 6.03
C GLY A 154 -7.32 10.11 6.82
N PHE A 155 -7.02 10.37 8.10
CA PHE A 155 -7.85 11.26 8.95
C PHE A 155 -8.12 12.65 8.37
N GLY A 156 -7.21 13.18 7.56
CA GLY A 156 -7.41 14.44 6.85
C GLY A 156 -7.24 15.70 7.71
N ASP A 157 -6.71 15.54 8.92
CA ASP A 157 -6.40 16.61 9.87
C ASP A 157 -5.15 17.40 9.48
N ILE A 158 -4.14 16.73 8.94
CA ILE A 158 -2.92 17.34 8.42
C ILE A 158 -2.70 16.82 7.01
N ILE A 159 -2.79 17.70 6.01
CA ILE A 159 -2.64 17.33 4.60
C ILE A 159 -1.72 18.36 3.92
N PRO A 160 -0.52 17.96 3.50
CA PRO A 160 0.33 18.81 2.68
C PRO A 160 -0.30 19.05 1.32
N GLU A 161 -0.70 20.29 1.04
CA GLU A 161 -1.29 20.66 -0.25
C GLU A 161 -0.19 20.88 -1.30
N PRO A 162 -0.24 20.19 -2.45
CA PRO A 162 0.72 20.42 -3.51
C PRO A 162 0.51 21.80 -4.13
N LYS A 163 1.57 22.58 -4.26
CA LYS A 163 1.54 23.92 -4.91
C LYS A 163 1.66 23.83 -6.43
N ASN A 164 2.29 22.76 -6.92
CA ASN A 164 2.62 22.54 -8.32
C ASN A 164 2.38 21.08 -8.72
N LEU A 165 2.24 20.84 -10.03
CA LEU A 165 2.08 19.48 -10.59
C LEU A 165 3.21 18.52 -10.15
N PHE A 166 4.45 19.02 -10.08
CA PHE A 166 5.60 18.24 -9.63
C PHE A 166 5.41 17.68 -8.21
N GLN A 167 4.93 18.51 -7.28
CA GLN A 167 4.65 18.08 -5.90
C GLN A 167 3.51 17.06 -5.87
N ALA A 168 2.44 17.27 -6.64
CA ALA A 168 1.33 16.31 -6.71
C ALA A 168 1.79 14.94 -7.24
N ILE A 169 2.62 14.91 -8.29
CA ILE A 169 3.16 13.66 -8.85
C ILE A 169 4.06 12.97 -7.84
N ILE A 170 4.97 13.70 -7.17
CA ILE A 170 5.81 13.15 -6.11
C ILE A 170 4.96 12.54 -5.00
N MET A 171 3.91 13.23 -4.57
CA MET A 171 2.99 12.76 -3.54
C MET A 171 2.33 11.43 -3.95
N CYS A 172 1.81 11.35 -5.18
CA CYS A 172 1.18 10.15 -5.72
C CYS A 172 2.17 8.99 -5.85
N ILE A 173 3.39 9.24 -6.33
CA ILE A 173 4.44 8.21 -6.44
C ILE A 173 4.84 7.71 -5.05
N TYR A 174 5.10 8.63 -4.13
CA TYR A 174 5.52 8.31 -2.77
C TYR A 174 4.48 7.44 -2.05
N PHE A 175 3.20 7.82 -2.08
CA PHE A 175 2.15 7.01 -1.47
C PHE A 175 1.83 5.75 -2.29
N GLY A 176 2.03 5.74 -3.62
CA GLY A 176 1.93 4.53 -4.43
C GLY A 176 2.95 3.46 -4.00
N ILE A 177 4.19 3.87 -3.74
CA ILE A 177 5.24 3.01 -3.20
C ILE A 177 4.87 2.56 -1.78
N GLY A 178 4.48 3.49 -0.90
CA GLY A 178 4.08 3.20 0.48
C GLY A 178 2.97 2.17 0.56
N ASN A 179 1.91 2.34 -0.24
CA ASN A 179 0.81 1.39 -0.32
C ASN A 179 1.25 0.02 -0.85
N THR A 180 2.21 -0.04 -1.79
CA THR A 180 2.79 -1.32 -2.23
C THR A 180 3.55 -2.02 -1.09
N LEU A 181 4.35 -1.26 -0.32
CA LEU A 181 5.08 -1.80 0.83
C LEU A 181 4.12 -2.27 1.93
N MET A 182 3.07 -1.50 2.21
CA MET A 182 2.04 -1.84 3.19
C MET A 182 1.28 -3.11 2.78
N GLN A 183 0.90 -3.24 1.51
CA GLN A 183 0.31 -4.47 0.95
C GLN A 183 1.24 -5.68 1.14
N THR A 184 2.54 -5.50 0.88
CA THR A 184 3.53 -6.57 1.06
C THR A 184 3.65 -6.98 2.54
N PHE A 185 3.63 -6.01 3.46
CA PHE A 185 3.60 -6.27 4.90
C PHE A 185 2.35 -7.05 5.33
N PHE A 186 1.16 -6.67 4.86
CA PHE A 186 -0.07 -7.41 5.16
C PHE A 186 -0.05 -8.83 4.62
N ILE A 187 0.46 -9.05 3.40
CA ILE A 187 0.64 -10.40 2.84
C ILE A 187 1.56 -11.25 3.74
N SER A 188 2.67 -10.69 4.20
CA SER A 188 3.59 -11.36 5.13
C SER A 188 2.94 -11.67 6.48
N MET A 189 2.16 -10.73 7.03
CA MET A 189 1.45 -10.90 8.31
C MET A 189 0.38 -11.98 8.22
N CYS A 190 -0.48 -11.92 7.20
CA CYS A 190 -1.52 -12.92 6.95
C CYS A 190 -0.92 -14.33 6.83
N TYR A 191 0.24 -14.45 6.19
CA TYR A 191 0.93 -15.74 6.12
C TYR A 191 1.38 -16.26 7.48
N GLN A 192 1.92 -15.41 8.35
CA GLN A 192 2.30 -15.84 9.71
C GLN A 192 1.08 -16.24 10.54
N PHE A 193 -0.04 -15.50 10.42
CA PHE A 193 -1.30 -15.88 11.08
C PHE A 193 -1.85 -17.20 10.59
N GLN A 194 -1.86 -17.44 9.27
CA GLN A 194 -2.24 -18.74 8.72
C GLN A 194 -1.33 -19.86 9.25
N ARG A 195 -0.01 -19.63 9.29
CA ARG A 195 0.95 -20.60 9.84
C ARG A 195 0.69 -20.89 11.32
N LEU A 196 0.45 -19.86 12.13
CA LEU A 196 0.09 -20.00 13.55
C LEU A 196 -1.19 -20.82 13.70
N HIS A 197 -2.24 -20.50 12.94
CA HIS A 197 -3.49 -21.26 12.94
C HIS A 197 -3.26 -22.75 12.64
N PHE A 198 -2.50 -23.08 11.59
CA PHE A 198 -2.20 -24.48 11.25
C PHE A 198 -1.37 -25.20 12.31
N VAL A 199 -0.40 -24.53 12.94
CA VAL A 199 0.40 -25.11 14.03
C VAL A 199 -0.49 -25.40 15.24
N ILE A 200 -1.32 -24.44 15.64
CA ILE A 200 -2.27 -24.60 16.75
C ILE A 200 -3.24 -25.75 16.46
N LEU A 201 -3.83 -25.78 15.26
CA LEU A 201 -4.75 -26.84 14.85
C LEU A 201 -4.07 -28.22 14.88
N LYS A 202 -2.83 -28.33 14.38
CA LYS A 202 -2.05 -29.57 14.42
C LYS A 202 -1.80 -30.00 15.87
N SER A 203 -1.37 -29.09 16.74
CA SER A 203 -1.16 -29.38 18.17
C SER A 203 -2.45 -29.81 18.87
N TYR A 204 -3.59 -29.20 18.53
CA TYR A 204 -4.90 -29.59 19.05
C TYR A 204 -5.29 -31.00 18.59
N LEU A 205 -5.20 -31.29 17.29
CA LEU A 205 -5.52 -32.62 16.74
C LEU A 205 -4.63 -33.72 17.32
N PHE A 206 -3.33 -33.44 17.55
CA PHE A 206 -2.44 -34.39 18.23
C PHE A 206 -2.87 -34.68 19.67
N ARG A 207 -3.28 -33.65 20.43
CA ARG A 207 -3.80 -33.85 21.80
C ARG A 207 -5.09 -34.67 21.81
N VAL A 208 -6.01 -34.36 20.90
CA VAL A 208 -7.28 -35.10 20.76
C VAL A 208 -7.01 -36.56 20.37
N HIS A 209 -6.17 -36.81 19.37
CA HIS A 209 -5.81 -38.17 18.96
C HIS A 209 -5.18 -38.97 20.10
N TYR A 210 -4.27 -38.36 20.87
CA TYR A 210 -3.66 -39.01 22.03
C TYR A 210 -4.67 -39.28 23.16
N PHE A 211 -5.61 -38.36 23.40
CA PHE A 211 -6.70 -38.54 24.36
C PHE A 211 -7.57 -39.74 24.01
N PHE A 212 -8.01 -39.85 22.75
CA PHE A 212 -8.81 -40.98 22.27
C PHE A 212 -8.04 -42.30 22.34
N LYS A 213 -6.77 -42.31 21.90
CA LYS A 213 -5.91 -43.50 22.00
C LYS A 213 -5.72 -43.98 23.45
N LYS A 214 -5.73 -43.07 24.43
CA LYS A 214 -5.59 -43.41 25.85
C LYS A 214 -6.86 -43.96 26.48
N HIS A 215 -8.05 -43.55 26.01
CA HIS A 215 -9.33 -43.88 26.67
C HIS A 215 -10.20 -44.90 25.94
N PHE A 216 -9.92 -45.20 24.66
CA PHE A 216 -10.82 -46.02 23.83
C PHE A 216 -10.12 -47.15 23.05
N ASN A 217 -8.81 -47.37 23.26
CA ASN A 217 -8.05 -48.47 22.63
C ASN A 217 -7.59 -49.54 23.63
N GLU A 218 -8.34 -49.76 24.71
CA GLU A 218 -8.38 -51.06 25.42
C GLU A 218 -9.48 -51.92 24.79
#